data_AF-A0A7J4EXP5-F1
#
_entry.id   AF-A0A7J4EXP5-F1
#
_cell.length_a   1.000
_cell.length_b   1.000
_cell.length_c   1.000
_cell.angle_alpha   90.00
_cell.angle_beta   90.00
_cell.angle_gamma   90.00
#
_symmetry.space_group_name_H-M   'P 1'
#
loop_
_entity.id
_entity.type
_entity.pdbx_description
1 polymer ?
#
loop_
_entity_poly.entity_id
_entity_poly.type
_entity_poly.pdbx_seq_one_letter_code
_entity_poly.pdbx_strand_id
1 'polypeptide(L)' 'MDEKTKEELLIDIAPYIQDIEFFKELLDKSKDMEDLKKRLKELLEEEREITRITDIKIILSKITIP' A
#
# COMPACT_ATOMS: atom_id res chain seq x y z
N MET A 1 -10.20 0.84 7.74
CA MET A 1 -9.18 1.68 8.39
C MET A 1 -9.79 3.06 8.58
N ASP A 2 -9.52 3.77 9.68
CA ASP A 2 -10.06 5.12 9.86
C ASP A 2 -9.40 6.12 8.90
N GLU A 3 -10.12 7.21 8.59
CA GLU A 3 -9.71 8.15 7.54
C GLU A 3 -8.40 8.87 7.88
N LYS A 4 -8.17 9.20 9.15
CA LYS A 4 -6.95 9.86 9.60
C LYS A 4 -5.73 8.98 9.33
N THR A 5 -5.80 7.70 9.68
CA THR A 5 -4.71 6.74 9.40
C THR A 5 -4.43 6.63 7.89
N LYS A 6 -5.49 6.61 7.04
CA LYS A 6 -5.29 6.56 5.59
C LYS A 6 -4.59 7.81 5.05
N GLU A 7 -4.99 9.00 5.52
CA GLU A 7 -4.37 10.27 5.12
C GLU A 7 -2.89 10.32 5.50
N GLU A 8 -2.55 9.92 6.72
CA GLU A 8 -1.15 9.84 7.19
C GLU A 8 -0.32 8.90 6.29
N LEU A 9 -0.84 7.71 5.99
CA LEU A 9 -0.17 6.76 5.09
C LEU A 9 0.01 7.31 3.67
N LEU A 10 -1.00 7.99 3.12
CA LEU A 10 -0.92 8.61 1.81
C LEU A 10 0.18 9.67 1.78
N ILE A 11 0.22 10.56 2.77
CA ILE A 11 1.25 11.61 2.85
C ILE A 11 2.65 11.00 2.95
N ASP A 12 2.81 9.96 3.78
CA ASP A 12 4.12 9.36 4.04
C ASP A 12 4.64 8.50 2.88
N ILE A 13 3.76 7.89 2.11
CA ILE A 13 4.15 6.88 1.10
C ILE A 13 4.03 7.42 -0.34
N ALA A 14 3.08 8.32 -0.63
CA ALA A 14 2.88 8.88 -1.97
C ALA A 14 4.16 9.43 -2.63
N PRO A 15 5.11 10.08 -1.93
CA PRO A 15 6.34 10.56 -2.54
C PRO A 15 7.28 9.45 -3.07
N TYR A 16 7.05 8.20 -2.70
CA TYR A 16 7.92 7.07 -3.01
C TYR A 16 7.33 6.10 -4.05
N ILE A 17 6.06 6.26 -4.41
CA ILE A 17 5.37 5.35 -5.33
C ILE A 17 4.93 6.10 -6.59
N GLN A 18 4.79 5.37 -7.70
CA GLN A 18 4.37 5.97 -8.97
C GLN A 18 2.84 6.07 -9.08
N ASP A 19 2.11 5.06 -8.60
CA ASP A 19 0.66 5.02 -8.70
C ASP A 19 -0.02 5.22 -7.34
N ILE A 20 -0.29 6.50 -7.05
CA ILE A 20 -0.95 6.94 -5.83
C ILE A 20 -2.42 6.48 -5.81
N GLU A 21 -3.11 6.42 -6.96
CA GLU A 21 -4.52 6.06 -7.01
C GLU A 21 -4.71 4.58 -6.65
N PHE A 22 -3.82 3.70 -7.14
CA PHE A 22 -3.78 2.32 -6.69
C PHE A 22 -3.63 2.20 -5.17
N PHE A 23 -2.72 2.98 -4.57
CA PHE A 23 -2.51 2.91 -3.13
C PHE A 23 -3.73 3.42 -2.36
N LYS A 24 -4.37 4.50 -2.83
CA LYS A 24 -5.62 5.02 -2.27
C LYS A 24 -6.75 3.99 -2.32
N GLU A 25 -6.98 3.37 -3.48
CA GLU A 25 -7.97 2.31 -3.62
C GLU A 25 -7.70 1.13 -2.67
N LEU A 26 -6.42 0.79 -2.49
CA LEU A 26 -6.02 -0.29 -1.61
C LEU A 26 -6.31 0.03 -0.14
N LEU A 27 -6.07 1.28 0.29
CA LEU A 27 -6.43 1.77 1.62
C LEU A 27 -7.95 1.74 1.85
N ASP A 28 -8.74 2.13 0.85
CA ASP A 28 -10.20 2.10 0.93
C ASP A 28 -10.77 0.68 1.00
N LYS A 29 -10.12 -0.28 0.36
CA LYS A 29 -10.47 -1.71 0.41
C LYS A 29 -9.99 -2.40 1.69
N SER A 30 -9.10 -1.77 2.47
CA SER A 30 -8.46 -2.37 3.64
C SER A 30 -9.20 -2.05 4.94
N LYS A 31 -9.52 -3.11 5.70
CA LYS A 31 -10.22 -2.97 6.99
C LYS A 31 -9.34 -2.38 8.08
N ASP A 32 -8.06 -2.73 8.09
CA ASP A 32 -7.05 -2.28 9.05
C ASP A 32 -5.64 -2.49 8.47
N MET A 33 -4.60 -2.22 9.26
CA MET A 33 -3.20 -2.37 8.83
C MET A 33 -2.81 -3.81 8.51
N GLU A 34 -3.41 -4.80 9.19
CA GLU A 34 -3.09 -6.20 8.96
C GLU A 34 -3.74 -6.69 7.66
N ASP A 35 -4.99 -6.28 7.39
CA ASP A 35 -5.67 -6.53 6.11
C ASP A 35 -4.92 -5.87 4.93
N LEU A 36 -4.44 -4.64 5.11
CA LEU A 36 -3.59 -3.97 4.10
C LEU A 36 -2.31 -4.78 3.80
N LYS A 37 -1.58 -5.19 4.84
CA LYS A 37 -0.36 -6.01 4.69
C LYS A 37 -0.64 -7.33 3.99
N LYS A 38 -1.74 -8.00 4.35
CA LYS A 38 -2.16 -9.25 3.73
C LYS A 38 -2.45 -9.06 2.24
N ARG A 39 -3.27 -8.07 1.88
CA ARG A 39 -3.63 -7.77 0.49
C ARG A 39 -2.41 -7.44 -0.37
N LEU A 40 -1.47 -6.65 0.16
CA LEU A 40 -0.22 -6.33 -0.54
C LEU A 40 0.63 -7.59 -0.82
N LYS A 41 0.70 -8.52 0.13
CA LYS A 41 1.41 -9.80 -0.06
C LYS A 41 0.73 -10.67 -1.12
N GLU A 42 -0.60 -10.78 -1.07
CA GLU A 42 -1.37 -11.51 -2.10
C GLU A 42 -1.16 -10.90 -3.49
N LEU A 43 -1.21 -9.58 -3.62
CA LEU A 43 -0.94 -8.89 -4.89
C LEU A 43 0.46 -9.15 -5.44
N LEU A 44 1.49 -9.27 -4.57
CA LEU A 44 2.86 -9.59 -5.03
C LEU A 44 3.00 -10.97 -5.67
N GLU A 45 2.14 -11.93 -5.32
CA GLU A 45 2.20 -13.29 -5.89
C GLU A 45 1.70 -13.30 -7.34
N GLU A 46 0.69 -12.48 -7.64
CA GLU A 46 -0.02 -12.49 -8.93
C GLU A 46 0.45 -11.39 -9.88
N GLU A 47 0.89 -10.23 -9.38
CA GLU A 47 1.28 -9.09 -10.19
C GLU A 47 2.49 -9.42 -11.10
N ARG A 48 2.48 -8.84 -12.31
CA ARG A 48 3.52 -9.02 -13.34
C ARG A 48 4.06 -7.70 -13.85
N GLU A 49 3.37 -6.59 -13.60
CA GLU A 49 3.81 -5.26 -13.97
C GLU A 49 4.89 -4.77 -12.98
N ILE A 50 6.07 -4.46 -13.50
CA ILE A 50 7.29 -4.20 -12.71
C ILE A 50 7.12 -2.96 -11.83
N THR A 51 6.46 -1.92 -12.34
CA THR A 51 6.19 -0.67 -11.62
C THR A 51 5.30 -0.94 -10.42
N ARG A 52 4.19 -1.66 -10.62
CA ARG A 52 3.27 -2.07 -9.57
C ARG A 52 3.95 -2.93 -8.52
N ILE A 53 4.76 -3.90 -8.92
CA ILE A 53 5.55 -4.72 -7.99
C ILE A 53 6.47 -3.85 -7.13
N THR A 54 7.11 -2.85 -7.74
CA THR A 54 7.99 -1.91 -7.05
C THR A 54 7.22 -1.08 -6.03
N ASP A 55 6.10 -0.47 -6.44
CA ASP A 55 5.22 0.31 -5.56
C ASP A 55 4.73 -0.53 -4.38
N ILE A 56 4.25 -1.76 -4.62
CA ILE A 56 3.80 -2.67 -3.56
C ILE A 56 4.92 -2.97 -2.55
N LYS A 57 6.15 -3.22 -3.02
CA LYS A 57 7.31 -3.47 -2.15
C LYS A 57 7.66 -2.23 -1.31
N ILE A 58 7.59 -1.04 -1.89
CA ILE A 58 7.83 0.22 -1.19
C ILE A 58 6.79 0.42 -0.09
N ILE A 59 5.50 0.24 -0.41
CA ILE A 59 4.40 0.34 0.56
C ILE A 59 4.64 -0.64 1.71
N LEU A 60 4.87 -1.93 1.41
CA LEU A 60 5.14 -2.96 2.42
C LEU A 60 6.33 -2.62 3.30
N SER A 61 7.42 -2.11 2.72
CA SER A 61 8.59 -1.70 3.47
C SER A 61 8.26 -0.58 4.46
N LYS A 62 7.50 0.44 4.04
CA LYS A 62 7.18 1.60 4.88
C LYS A 62 6.27 1.24 6.06
N ILE A 63 5.33 0.30 5.88
CA ILE A 63 4.37 -0.09 6.92
C ILE A 63 4.82 -1.26 7.81
N THR A 64 5.97 -1.87 7.52
CA THR A 64 6.53 -3.01 8.27
C THR A 64 7.75 -2.63 9.11
N ILE A 65 8.34 -1.45 8.89
CA ILE A 65 9.39 -0.94 9.76
C ILE A 65 8.76 -0.55 11.11
N PRO A 66 9.29 -1.05 12.25
CA PRO A 66 8.78 -0.77 13.59
C PRO A 66 8.94 0.69 14.02
#